data_AF-A0A371Q0U1-F1
#
_entry.id   AF-A0A371Q0U1-F1
#
_cell.length_a   1.000
_cell.length_b   1.000
_cell.length_c   1.000
_cell.angle_alpha   90.00
_cell.angle_beta   90.00
_cell.angle_gamma   90.00
#
_symmetry.space_group_name_H-M   'P 1'
#
loop_
_entity.id
_entity.type
_entity.pdbx_description
1 polymer ?
#
loop_
_entity_poly.entity_id
_entity_poly.type
_entity_poly.pdbx_seq_one_letter_code
_entity_poly.pdbx_strand_id
1 'polypeptide(L)'
;MRRTPPADDVEFQQAEHVTQASLALPSGRLLISMQEFDDELPRIRLTPGTYAVRVYSNGLHTISEDGLDGEDRYHVVLWPMDEDHPAQVLKRYPEPLPGG
;
A
#
# COMPACT_ATOMS: atom_id res chain seq x y z
N MET A 1 8.58 7.66 11.11
CA MET A 1 7.70 8.12 10.02
C MET A 1 8.52 8.95 9.05
N ARG A 2 8.47 8.68 7.74
CA ARG A 2 9.16 9.51 6.75
C ARG A 2 8.44 10.86 6.64
N ARG A 3 9.16 11.95 6.40
CA ARG A 3 8.58 13.30 6.20
C ARG A 3 8.49 13.72 4.73
N THR A 4 9.04 12.92 3.84
CA THR A 4 9.17 13.23 2.41
C THR A 4 8.83 12.00 1.58
N PRO A 5 8.41 12.20 0.31
CA PRO A 5 8.21 11.10 -0.62
C PRO A 5 9.47 10.21 -0.71
N PRO A 6 9.32 8.88 -0.83
CA PRO A 6 10.42 8.02 -1.19
C PRO A 6 10.91 8.37 -2.59
N ALA A 7 12.23 8.31 -2.79
CA ALA A 7 12.83 8.48 -4.10
C ALA A 7 12.45 7.29 -5.01
N ASP A 8 12.59 7.49 -6.32
CA ASP A 8 12.45 6.42 -7.31
C ASP A 8 13.76 5.62 -7.36
N ASP A 9 14.00 4.87 -6.29
CA ASP A 9 15.25 4.16 -6.02
C ASP A 9 15.18 2.67 -6.44
N VAL A 10 16.12 1.87 -5.93
CA VAL A 10 16.22 0.44 -6.23
C VAL A 10 14.92 -0.31 -5.93
N GLU A 11 14.21 0.07 -4.86
CA GLU A 11 12.95 -0.58 -4.50
C GLU A 11 11.86 -0.28 -5.52
N PHE A 12 11.75 0.96 -5.99
CA PHE A 12 10.82 1.31 -7.06
C PHE A 12 11.09 0.52 -8.35
N GLN A 13 12.37 0.34 -8.69
CA GLN A 13 12.75 -0.41 -9.89
C GLN A 13 12.45 -1.91 -9.76
N GLN A 14 12.65 -2.48 -8.57
CA GLN A 14 12.41 -3.89 -8.30
C GLN A 14 10.94 -4.25 -8.14
N ALA A 15 10.12 -3.34 -7.62
CA ALA A 15 8.69 -3.55 -7.43
C ALA A 15 7.98 -3.93 -8.74
N GLU A 16 7.10 -4.92 -8.71
CA GLU A 16 6.33 -5.35 -9.89
C GLU A 16 5.16 -4.40 -10.17
N HIS A 17 4.57 -3.84 -9.12
CA HIS A 17 3.49 -2.84 -9.19
C HIS A 17 3.71 -1.78 -8.11
N VAL A 18 3.44 -0.51 -8.44
CA VAL A 18 3.53 0.60 -7.48
C VAL A 18 2.30 1.49 -7.61
N THR A 19 1.56 1.65 -6.52
CA THR A 19 0.45 2.60 -6.41
C THR A 19 0.73 3.68 -5.38
N GLN A 20 0.08 4.83 -5.54
CA GLN A 20 0.12 5.91 -4.56
C GLN A 20 -1.26 6.53 -4.39
N ALA A 21 -1.65 6.83 -3.15
CA ALA A 21 -2.90 7.49 -2.82
C ALA A 21 -2.78 8.35 -1.56
N SER A 22 -3.73 9.24 -1.33
CA SER A 22 -3.89 9.91 -0.04
C SER A 22 -4.76 9.08 0.91
N LEU A 23 -4.43 9.14 2.19
CA LEU A 23 -5.14 8.50 3.29
C LEU A 23 -5.42 9.55 4.37
N ALA A 24 -6.69 9.92 4.53
CA ALA A 24 -7.13 10.71 5.66
C ALA A 24 -7.22 9.81 6.90
N LEU A 25 -6.46 10.14 7.94
CA LEU A 25 -6.40 9.37 9.18
C LEU A 25 -6.70 10.25 10.41
N PRO A 26 -7.92 10.79 10.54
CA PRO A 26 -8.28 11.69 11.65
C PRO A 26 -8.24 11.00 13.02
N SER A 27 -8.36 9.66 13.05
CA SER A 27 -8.29 8.89 14.29
C SER A 27 -6.85 8.62 14.77
N GLY A 28 -5.85 8.79 13.90
CA GLY A 28 -4.48 8.35 14.15
C GLY A 28 -4.33 6.82 14.34
N ARG A 29 -5.34 6.01 13.99
CA ARG A 29 -5.32 4.55 14.16
C ARG A 29 -5.49 3.86 12.81
N LEU A 30 -4.42 3.24 12.33
CA LEU A 30 -4.41 2.50 11.06
C LEU A 30 -4.46 0.99 11.34
N LEU A 31 -5.35 0.30 10.64
CA LEU A 31 -5.44 -1.16 10.58
C LEU A 31 -5.15 -1.60 9.14
N ILE A 32 -4.38 -2.66 8.96
CA ILE A 32 -4.14 -3.32 7.68
C ILE A 32 -4.66 -4.75 7.83
N SER A 33 -5.61 -5.14 6.99
CA SER A 33 -6.27 -6.45 7.02
C SER A 33 -6.74 -6.81 5.60
N MET A 34 -6.84 -8.10 5.30
CA MET A 34 -7.32 -8.60 4.01
C MET A 34 -8.86 -8.57 3.93
N GLN A 35 -9.57 -9.16 4.89
CA GLN A 35 -11.05 -9.25 4.84
C GLN A 35 -11.74 -9.09 6.20
N GLU A 36 -11.00 -9.00 7.30
CA GLU A 36 -11.58 -8.94 8.65
C GLU A 36 -11.40 -7.57 9.29
N PHE A 37 -12.47 -7.07 9.91
CA PHE A 37 -12.42 -5.94 10.83
C PHE A 37 -12.88 -6.42 12.20
N ASP A 38 -11.92 -6.51 13.12
CA ASP A 38 -12.15 -6.86 14.52
C ASP A 38 -11.45 -5.79 15.39
N ASP A 39 -12.11 -5.39 16.46
CA ASP A 39 -11.60 -4.42 17.43
C ASP A 39 -10.39 -4.92 18.21
N GLU A 40 -10.15 -6.23 18.25
CA GLU A 40 -8.98 -6.83 18.86
C GLU A 40 -7.74 -6.78 17.94
N LEU A 41 -7.91 -6.52 16.64
CA LEU A 41 -6.78 -6.47 15.71
C LEU A 41 -5.83 -5.29 16.03
N PRO A 42 -4.52 -5.53 15.95
CA PRO A 42 -3.52 -4.54 16.30
C PRO A 42 -3.60 -3.32 15.38
N ARG A 43 -3.59 -2.14 15.98
CA ARG A 43 -3.64 -0.85 15.27
C ARG A 43 -2.30 -0.15 15.35
N ILE A 44 -1.80 0.31 14.21
CA ILE A 44 -0.64 1.18 14.11
C ILE A 44 -1.08 2.58 14.55
N ARG A 45 -0.41 3.12 15.57
CA ARG A 45 -0.66 4.48 16.06
C ARG A 45 0.19 5.48 15.30
N LEU A 46 -0.47 6.47 14.69
CA LEU A 46 0.13 7.56 13.94
C LEU A 46 -0.44 8.89 14.44
N THR A 47 0.24 10.00 14.16
CA THR A 47 -0.34 11.33 14.42
C THR A 47 -1.58 11.50 13.54
N PRO A 48 -2.71 12.00 14.07
CA PRO A 48 -3.85 12.35 13.23
C PRO A 48 -3.48 13.31 12.10
N GLY A 49 -3.97 13.06 10.89
CA GLY A 49 -3.68 13.90 9.73
C GLY A 49 -3.88 13.19 8.40
N THR A 50 -3.43 13.83 7.33
CA THR A 50 -3.44 13.27 5.96
C THR A 50 -2.07 12.73 5.62
N TYR A 51 -2.04 11.56 5.01
CA TYR A 51 -0.82 10.87 4.61
C TYR A 51 -0.85 10.55 3.13
N ALA A 52 0.28 10.68 2.47
CA ALA A 52 0.50 9.95 1.23
C ALA A 52 0.90 8.52 1.60
N VAL A 53 0.35 7.57 0.87
CA VAL A 53 0.63 6.14 1.00
C VAL A 53 1.14 5.66 -0.34
N ARG A 54 2.31 5.03 -0.35
CA ARG A 54 2.83 4.30 -1.51
C ARG A 54 2.92 2.82 -1.17
N VAL A 55 2.39 1.98 -2.07
CA VAL A 55 2.42 0.53 -1.93
C VAL A 55 3.28 -0.03 -3.05
N TYR A 56 4.33 -0.76 -2.66
CA TYR A 56 5.19 -1.52 -3.56
C TYR A 56 4.77 -2.99 -3.46
N SER A 57 4.24 -3.53 -4.55
CA SER A 57 3.78 -4.92 -4.63
C SER A 57 4.80 -5.76 -5.40
N ASN A 58 5.07 -6.95 -4.88
CA ASN A 58 5.99 -7.94 -5.45
C ASN A 58 5.41 -9.35 -5.30
N GLY A 59 5.87 -10.30 -6.11
CA GLY A 59 5.41 -11.68 -6.05
C GLY A 59 4.03 -11.88 -6.65
N LEU A 60 3.52 -10.93 -7.43
CA LEU A 60 2.18 -10.98 -8.01
C LEU A 60 2.00 -12.14 -8.99
N HIS A 61 3.09 -12.56 -9.64
CA HIS A 61 3.13 -13.74 -10.50
C HIS A 61 2.95 -15.08 -9.75
N THR A 62 3.01 -15.07 -8.41
CA THR A 62 2.85 -16.28 -7.58
C THR A 62 1.40 -16.53 -7.16
N ILE A 63 0.51 -15.58 -7.46
CA ILE A 63 -0.90 -15.67 -7.10
C ILE A 63 -1.53 -16.84 -7.89
N SER A 64 -2.23 -17.72 -7.17
CA SER A 64 -2.95 -18.88 -7.70
C SER A 64 -4.07 -18.46 -8.65
N GLU A 65 -4.52 -19.37 -9.52
CA GLU A 65 -5.55 -19.07 -10.52
C GLU A 65 -6.88 -18.58 -9.90
N ASP A 66 -7.23 -19.07 -8.71
CA ASP A 66 -8.40 -18.66 -7.94
C ASP A 66 -8.20 -17.34 -7.15
N GLY A 67 -6.98 -16.79 -7.15
CA GLY A 67 -6.63 -15.53 -6.49
C GLY A 67 -6.53 -15.59 -4.96
N LEU A 68 -6.55 -16.79 -4.36
CA LEU A 68 -6.61 -16.95 -2.90
C LEU A 68 -5.24 -17.17 -2.25
N ASP A 69 -4.31 -17.79 -2.96
CA ASP A 69 -3.00 -18.15 -2.45
C ASP A 69 -1.91 -17.42 -3.24
N GLY A 70 -0.85 -17.01 -2.55
CA GLY A 70 0.26 -16.31 -3.17
C GLY A 70 1.37 -16.02 -2.16
N GLU A 71 2.56 -15.77 -2.69
CA GLU A 71 3.72 -15.28 -1.93
C GLU A 71 3.93 -13.78 -2.16
N ASP A 72 2.84 -13.07 -2.46
CA ASP A 72 2.84 -11.64 -2.71
C ASP A 72 3.19 -10.86 -1.45
N ARG A 73 3.99 -9.80 -1.64
CA ARG A 73 4.53 -8.98 -0.55
C ARG A 73 4.30 -7.52 -0.86
N TYR A 74 3.81 -6.82 0.16
CA TYR A 74 3.55 -5.39 0.11
C TYR A 74 4.47 -4.66 1.06
N HIS A 75 5.27 -3.74 0.53
CA HIS A 75 5.88 -2.71 1.37
C HIS A 75 5.05 -1.43 1.28
N VAL A 76 4.50 -1.03 2.43
CA VAL A 76 3.64 0.15 2.55
C VAL A 76 4.40 1.27 3.25
N VAL A 77 4.57 2.39 2.55
CA VAL A 77 5.28 3.57 3.07
C VAL A 77 4.30 4.72 3.22
N LEU A 78 4.28 5.34 4.40
CA LEU A 78 3.46 6.52 4.70
C LEU A 78 4.34 7.72 5.06
N TRP A 79 3.95 8.90 4.57
CA TRP A 79 4.51 10.19 5.00
C TRP A 79 3.42 11.27 5.07
N PRO A 80 3.49 12.21 6.04
CA PRO A 80 2.51 13.29 6.15
C PRO A 80 2.46 14.12 4.87
N MET A 81 1.27 14.63 4.54
CA MET A 81 1.05 15.57 3.44
C MET A 81 -0.01 16.60 3.81
N ASP A 82 0.04 17.76 3.17
CA ASP A 82 -0.87 18.88 3.47
C ASP A 82 -2.14 18.88 2.61
N GLU A 83 -2.10 18.33 1.40
CA GLU A 83 -3.22 18.30 0.44
C GLU A 83 -3.48 16.86 -0.01
N ASP A 84 -4.73 16.48 -0.30
CA ASP A 84 -5.06 15.16 -0.85
C ASP A 84 -4.87 15.11 -2.37
N HIS A 85 -4.60 13.91 -2.89
CA HIS A 85 -4.54 13.64 -4.32
C HIS A 85 -5.27 12.34 -4.66
N PRO A 86 -5.78 12.20 -5.89
CA PRO A 86 -6.40 10.94 -6.32
C PRO A 86 -5.39 9.78 -6.28
N ALA A 87 -5.92 8.56 -6.21
CA ALA A 87 -5.12 7.36 -6.35
C ALA A 87 -4.51 7.28 -7.76
N GLN A 88 -3.26 6.83 -7.84
CA GLN A 88 -2.48 6.74 -9.07
C GLN A 88 -1.69 5.43 -9.13
N VAL A 89 -1.54 4.90 -10.34
CA VAL A 89 -0.62 3.79 -10.63
C VAL A 89 0.67 4.40 -11.16
N LEU A 90 1.77 4.27 -10.40
CA LEU A 90 3.09 4.77 -10.76
C LEU A 90 3.88 3.74 -11.58
N LYS A 91 3.65 2.45 -11.31
CA LYS A 91 4.18 1.32 -12.08
C LYS A 91 3.13 0.23 -12.13
N ARG A 92 2.86 -0.29 -13.33
CA ARG A 92 1.82 -1.31 -13.56
C ARG A 92 2.45 -2.67 -13.81
N TYR A 93 2.01 -3.67 -13.04
CA TYR A 93 2.23 -5.08 -13.37
C TYR A 93 1.62 -5.40 -14.74
N PRO A 94 2.36 -6.04 -15.67
CA PRO A 94 1.96 -6.12 -17.07
C PRO A 94 0.80 -7.10 -17.34
N GLU A 95 0.55 -8.04 -16.44
CA GLU A 95 -0.47 -9.07 -16.62
C GLU A 95 -1.70 -8.79 -15.74
N PRO A 96 -2.89 -9.28 -16.13
CA PRO A 96 -4.04 -9.33 -15.21
C PRO A 96 -3.69 -10.17 -13.98
N LEU A 97 -4.15 -9.76 -12.80
CA LEU A 97 -4.10 -10.63 -11.64
C LEU A 97 -5.14 -11.75 -11.81
N PRO A 98 -4.82 -13.00 -11.42
CA PRO A 98 -5.81 -14.05 -11.33
C PRO A 98 -6.93 -13.72 -10.33
N GLY A 99 -8.07 -14.39 -10.40
CA GLY A 99 -9.16 -14.23 -9.43
C GLY A 99 -10.13 -13.06 -9.64
N GLY A 100 -9.71 -11.97 -10.31
CA GLY A 100 -10.59 -10.87 -10.76
C GLY A 100 -11.00 -9.85 -9.72
#